data_AF-A0AAU5T2B9-F1
#
_entry.id   AF-A0AAU5T2B9-F1
#
_cell.length_a   1.000
_cell.length_b   1.000
_cell.length_c   1.000
_cell.angle_alpha   90.00
_cell.angle_beta   90.00
_cell.angle_gamma   90.00
#
_symmetry.space_group_name_H-M   'P 1'
#
loop_
_entity.id
_entity.type
_entity.pdbx_description
1 polymer ?
#
loop_
_entity_poly.entity_id
_entity_poly.type
_entity_poly.pdbx_seq_one_letter_code
_entity_poly.pdbx_strand_id
1 'polypeptide(L)'
;MESLMGLVVLTLFALSAFFAGWGTVRLLRRARLGWYVGVPLLVTVGSGYGVAWLLWPSYYIGPAVLVWWGCAFFGNISGWFCPARGLHA
;
A
#
# COMPACT_ATOMS: atom_id res chain seq x y z
N MET A 1 -11.21 -13.49 -22.66
CA MET A 1 -10.95 -12.04 -22.50
C MET A 1 -11.25 -11.57 -21.06
N GLU A 2 -12.32 -12.05 -20.42
CA GLU A 2 -12.65 -11.72 -19.02
C GLU A 2 -11.54 -12.04 -18.01
N SER A 3 -10.85 -13.18 -18.17
CA SER A 3 -9.74 -13.58 -17.28
C SER A 3 -8.52 -12.65 -17.37
N LEU A 4 -8.29 -12.02 -18.54
CA LEU A 4 -7.19 -11.07 -18.73
C LEU A 4 -7.49 -9.73 -18.06
N MET A 5 -8.73 -9.23 -18.19
CA MET A 5 -9.16 -8.00 -17.51
C MET A 5 -9.10 -8.15 -15.98
N GLY A 6 -9.55 -9.29 -15.43
CA GLY A 6 -9.46 -9.55 -14.00
C GLY A 6 -8.03 -9.51 -13.47
N LEU A 7 -7.08 -10.11 -14.19
CA LEU A 7 -5.65 -10.08 -13.84
C LEU A 7 -5.06 -8.66 -13.90
N VAL A 8 -5.41 -7.88 -14.93
CA VAL A 8 -4.95 -6.49 -15.06
C VAL A 8 -5.46 -5.64 -13.89
N VAL A 9 -6.75 -5.76 -13.54
CA VAL A 9 -7.35 -5.02 -12.42
C VAL A 9 -6.68 -5.41 -11.10
N LEU A 10 -6.47 -6.70 -10.84
CA LEU A 10 -5.80 -7.17 -9.63
C LEU A 10 -4.36 -6.66 -9.54
N THR A 11 -3.65 -6.63 -10.68
CA THR A 11 -2.27 -6.14 -10.76
C THR A 11 -2.20 -4.63 -10.48
N LEU A 12 -3.07 -3.83 -11.12
CA LEU A 12 -3.16 -2.38 -10.87
C LEU A 12 -3.55 -2.09 -9.42
N PHE A 13 -4.43 -2.90 -8.84
CA PHE A 13 -4.84 -2.79 -7.46
C PHE A 13 -3.67 -3.11 -6.50
N ALA A 14 -2.94 -4.19 -6.74
CA ALA A 14 -1.74 -4.54 -5.98
C ALA A 14 -0.64 -3.47 -6.09
N LEU A 15 -0.42 -2.93 -7.29
CA LEU A 15 0.54 -1.85 -7.53
C LEU A 15 0.14 -0.57 -6.80
N SER A 16 -1.12 -0.18 -6.88
CA SER A 16 -1.60 1.04 -6.19
C SER A 16 -1.46 0.93 -4.67
N ALA A 17 -1.79 -0.24 -4.09
CA ALA A 17 -1.55 -0.52 -2.68
C ALA A 17 -0.06 -0.41 -2.31
N PHE A 18 0.83 -1.01 -3.11
CA PHE A 18 2.27 -0.94 -2.91
C PHE A 18 2.81 0.49 -2.96
N PHE A 19 2.43 1.26 -4.00
CA PHE A 19 2.85 2.65 -4.15
C PHE A 19 2.28 3.56 -3.07
N ALA A 20 1.08 3.28 -2.55
CA ALA A 20 0.51 4.01 -1.43
C ALA A 20 1.37 3.86 -0.16
N GLY A 21 1.75 2.62 0.21
CA GLY A 21 2.63 2.37 1.34
C GLY A 21 4.02 3.00 1.14
N TRP A 22 4.63 2.72 -0.01
CA TRP A 22 5.97 3.22 -0.34
C TRP A 22 6.05 4.76 -0.40
N GLY A 23 5.07 5.40 -1.04
CA GLY A 23 4.98 6.84 -1.18
C GLY A 23 4.78 7.53 0.17
N THR A 24 3.96 6.95 1.04
CA THR A 24 3.73 7.47 2.40
C THR A 24 5.03 7.49 3.21
N VAL A 25 5.79 6.40 3.20
CA VAL A 25 7.10 6.35 3.86
C VAL A 25 8.08 7.38 3.30
N ARG A 26 8.14 7.54 1.97
CA ARG A 26 9.03 8.53 1.33
C ARG A 26 8.67 9.96 1.70
N LEU A 27 7.39 10.30 1.73
CA LEU A 27 6.90 11.63 2.13
C LEU A 27 7.24 11.94 3.59
N LEU A 28 7.09 10.95 4.48
CA LEU A 28 7.32 11.09 5.91
C LEU A 28 8.78 10.89 6.33
N ARG A 29 9.69 10.59 5.42
CA ARG A 29 11.12 10.36 5.72
C ARG A 29 11.79 11.57 6.39
N ARG A 30 11.29 12.79 6.16
CA ARG A 30 11.78 14.03 6.80
C ARG A 30 11.06 14.39 8.10
N ALA A 31 10.03 13.62 8.51
CA ALA A 31 9.27 13.87 9.72
C ALA A 31 9.93 13.25 10.96
N ARG A 32 9.42 13.59 12.16
CA ARG A 32 9.88 13.01 13.44
C ARG A 32 9.78 11.47 13.41
N LEU A 33 10.76 10.80 14.02
CA LEU A 33 10.93 9.34 13.98
C LEU A 33 9.66 8.54 14.32
N GLY A 34 8.88 8.99 15.33
CA GLY A 34 7.61 8.35 15.69
C GLY A 34 6.52 8.48 14.62
N TRP A 35 6.48 9.61 13.91
CA TRP A 35 5.52 9.84 12.82
C TRP A 35 5.93 9.06 11.56
N TYR A 36 7.23 8.92 11.32
CA TYR A 36 7.76 8.13 10.21
C TYR A 36 7.43 6.63 10.29
N VAL A 37 7.35 6.07 11.50
CA VAL A 37 7.01 4.64 11.70
C VAL A 37 5.50 4.45 11.82
N GLY A 38 4.82 5.31 12.58
CA GLY A 38 3.40 5.15 12.89
C GLY A 38 2.44 5.53 11.76
N VAL A 39 2.70 6.65 11.07
CA VAL A 39 1.75 7.17 10.06
C VAL A 39 1.60 6.24 8.86
N PRO A 40 2.67 5.65 8.27
CA PRO A 40 2.50 4.74 7.14
C PRO A 40 1.66 3.50 7.50
N LEU A 41 1.80 2.98 8.71
CA LEU A 41 0.98 1.88 9.22
C LEU A 41 -0.48 2.32 9.39
N LEU A 42 -0.74 3.47 10.01
CA LEU A 42 -2.10 3.99 10.18
C LEU A 42 -2.79 4.24 8.83
N VAL A 43 -2.07 4.79 7.84
CA VAL A 43 -2.58 5.00 6.48
C VAL A 43 -2.87 3.66 5.80
N THR A 44 -2.04 2.65 6.02
CA THR A 44 -2.25 1.30 5.45
C THR A 44 -3.49 0.62 6.03
N VAL A 45 -3.64 0.66 7.36
CA VAL A 45 -4.81 0.09 8.04
C VAL A 45 -6.07 0.86 7.66
N GLY A 46 -6.03 2.20 7.72
CA GLY A 46 -7.16 3.07 7.40
C GLY A 46 -7.60 2.96 5.93
N SER A 47 -6.66 2.92 4.98
CA SER A 47 -6.98 2.76 3.56
C SER A 47 -7.59 1.39 3.25
N GLY A 48 -7.09 0.32 3.86
CA GLY A 48 -7.71 -1.01 3.70
C GLY A 48 -9.11 -1.09 4.29
N TYR A 49 -9.41 -0.32 5.34
CA TYR A 49 -10.77 -0.19 5.86
C TYR A 49 -11.69 0.55 4.88
N GLY A 50 -11.17 1.61 4.22
CA GLY A 50 -11.89 2.29 3.14
C GLY A 50 -12.19 1.36 1.96
N VAL A 51 -11.24 0.52 1.57
CA VAL A 51 -11.44 -0.53 0.55
C VAL A 51 -12.51 -1.54 1.00
N ALA A 52 -12.45 -2.00 2.25
CA ALA A 52 -13.45 -2.91 2.81
C ALA A 52 -14.86 -2.30 2.76
N TRP A 53 -14.97 -1.01 3.06
CA TRP A 53 -16.23 -0.28 3.03
C TRP A 53 -16.76 -0.10 1.61
N LEU A 54 -15.91 0.24 0.64
CA LEU A 54 -16.27 0.38 -0.77
C LEU A 54 -16.72 -0.95 -1.40
N LEU A 55 -16.15 -2.06 -0.94
CA LEU A 55 -16.48 -3.38 -1.44
C LEU A 55 -17.66 -4.01 -0.67
N TRP A 56 -18.15 -3.43 0.41
CA TRP A 56 -19.29 -3.95 1.16
C TRP A 56 -20.59 -3.89 0.34
N PRO A 57 -21.38 -4.97 0.24
CA PRO A 57 -21.31 -6.28 0.93
C PRO A 57 -20.72 -7.43 0.08
N SER A 58 -19.85 -7.13 -0.88
CA SER A 58 -19.33 -8.11 -1.84
C SER A 58 -18.55 -9.25 -1.18
N TYR A 59 -18.74 -10.47 -1.69
CA TYR A 59 -18.07 -11.69 -1.19
C TYR A 59 -16.52 -11.64 -1.33
N TYR A 60 -16.01 -10.78 -2.20
CA TYR A 60 -14.58 -10.61 -2.47
C TYR A 60 -13.87 -9.59 -1.55
N ILE A 61 -14.56 -9.04 -0.53
CA ILE A 61 -13.96 -8.13 0.46
C ILE A 61 -12.71 -8.72 1.09
N GLY A 62 -12.81 -9.95 1.63
CA GLY A 62 -11.71 -10.60 2.33
C GLY A 62 -10.43 -10.66 1.51
N PRO A 63 -10.44 -11.29 0.32
CA PRO A 63 -9.25 -11.37 -0.53
C PRO A 63 -8.77 -10.00 -1.02
N ALA A 64 -9.65 -9.06 -1.35
CA ALA A 64 -9.24 -7.74 -1.79
C ALA A 64 -8.52 -6.95 -0.68
N VAL A 65 -9.04 -7.00 0.55
CA VAL A 65 -8.41 -6.34 1.71
C VAL A 65 -7.08 -7.01 2.06
N LEU A 66 -7.00 -8.35 1.99
CA LEU A 66 -5.75 -9.08 2.21
C LEU A 66 -4.67 -8.72 1.18
N VAL A 67 -5.03 -8.66 -0.10
CA VAL A 67 -4.11 -8.22 -1.17
C VAL A 67 -3.68 -6.78 -0.94
N TRP A 68 -4.63 -5.89 -0.59
CA TRP A 68 -4.34 -4.48 -0.32
C TRP A 68 -3.34 -4.31 0.84
N TRP A 69 -3.64 -4.90 2.00
CA TRP A 69 -2.77 -4.81 3.17
C TRP A 69 -1.42 -5.48 2.92
N GLY A 70 -1.39 -6.65 2.28
CA GLY A 70 -0.15 -7.34 1.93
C GLY A 70 0.75 -6.45 1.07
N CYS A 71 0.23 -5.97 -0.06
CA CYS A 71 0.99 -5.12 -0.98
C CYS A 71 1.41 -3.79 -0.35
N ALA A 72 0.52 -3.13 0.40
CA ALA A 72 0.85 -1.89 1.09
C ALA A 72 1.91 -2.08 2.18
N PHE A 73 1.88 -3.21 2.91
CA PHE A 73 2.90 -3.57 3.88
C PHE A 73 4.26 -3.82 3.22
N PHE A 74 4.30 -4.55 2.10
CA PHE A 74 5.52 -4.69 1.29
C PHE A 74 6.02 -3.33 0.76
N GLY A 75 5.11 -2.42 0.41
CA GLY A 75 5.43 -1.04 0.02
C GLY A 75 6.10 -0.25 1.15
N ASN A 76 5.56 -0.34 2.37
CA ASN A 76 6.15 0.29 3.55
C ASN A 76 7.54 -0.25 3.87
N ILE A 77 7.69 -1.58 3.89
CA ILE A 77 9.00 -2.25 4.08
C ILE A 77 9.97 -1.76 3.02
N SER A 78 9.59 -1.83 1.75
CA SER A 78 10.43 -1.33 0.65
C SER A 78 10.79 0.15 0.84
N GLY A 79 9.89 0.98 1.36
CA GLY A 79 10.14 2.40 1.61
C GLY A 79 11.12 2.65 2.76
N TRP A 80 11.05 1.82 3.81
CA TRP A 80 11.94 1.90 4.96
C TRP A 80 13.34 1.39 4.65
N PHE A 81 13.43 0.26 3.93
CA PHE A 81 14.70 -0.39 3.61
C PHE A 81 15.37 0.11 2.34
N CYS A 82 14.67 0.80 1.44
CA CYS A 82 15.30 1.36 0.24
C CYS A 82 16.05 2.65 0.62
N PRO A 83 17.40 2.65 0.70
CA PRO A 83 18.15 3.88 0.90
C PRO A 83 17.86 4.84 -0.25
N ALA A 84 17.90 6.14 0.00
CA ALA A 84 17.84 7.13 -1.08
C ALA A 84 19.08 6.92 -1.98
N ARG A 85 18.95 6.13 -3.04
CA ARG A 85 19.91 6.10 -4.15
C ARG A 85 19.83 7.48 -4.81
N GLY A 86 20.69 8.40 -4.38
CA GLY A 86 20.75 9.76 -4.92
C GLY A 86 21.46 10.83 -4.07
N LEU A 87 22.19 10.48 -3.00
CA LEU A 87 23.02 11.43 -2.23
C LEU A 87 24.52 11.07 -2.23
N HIS A 88 24.97 10.36 -3.26
CA HIS A 88 26.41 10.21 -3.56
C HIS A 88 26.63 10.40 -5.06
N ALA A 89 26.82 11.67 -5.44
CA ALA A 89 27.71 12.19 -6.48
C ALA A 89 27.34 13.66 -6.72
#